data_AF-A0A947RQ20-F1
#
_entry.id   AF-A0A947RQ20-F1
#
_cell.length_a   1.000
_cell.length_b   1.000
_cell.length_c   1.000
_cell.angle_alpha   90.00
_cell.angle_beta   90.00
_cell.angle_gamma   90.00
#
_symmetry.space_group_name_H-M   'P 1'
#
loop_
_entity.id
_entity.type
_entity.pdbx_description
1 polymer ?
#
loop_
_entity_poly.entity_id
_entity_poly.type
_entity_poly.pdbx_seq_one_letter_code
_entity_poly.pdbx_strand_id
1 'polypeptide(L)'
;MQDRIWELFVELRKELLESQRIRAQVIGIKITFVTTAMGVIIEGIARLEFSFALLVIPAIAAVFFDFLIYSYSFSIKRIGAYTREHIEPALAESGQVPEGYVQWQAYLTQPKTRQTLALYGNLGLTSLAIVSAVVSLVVLYDPKISIPLLLVLGLSAALDVIAYRTPRRLGKLWQDVDGH
;
A
#
# COMPACT_ATOMS: atom_id res chain seq x y z
N MET A 1 4.37 36.32 -8.49
CA MET A 1 4.62 35.30 -7.43
C MET A 1 3.38 34.46 -7.19
N GLN A 2 2.20 35.09 -7.14
CA GLN A 2 0.87 34.47 -7.11
C GLN A 2 0.64 33.35 -8.15
N ASP A 3 0.87 33.59 -9.45
CA ASP A 3 0.61 32.58 -10.50
C ASP A 3 1.39 31.27 -10.32
N ARG A 4 2.58 31.34 -9.70
CA ARG A 4 3.44 30.17 -9.45
C ARG A 4 2.87 29.23 -8.38
N ILE A 5 2.10 29.74 -7.43
CA ILE A 5 1.50 28.92 -6.35
C ILE A 5 0.36 28.08 -6.93
N TRP A 6 -0.45 28.67 -7.80
CA TRP A 6 -1.49 27.94 -8.52
C TRP A 6 -0.92 26.88 -9.46
N GLU A 7 0.12 27.22 -10.25
CA GLU A 7 0.82 26.25 -11.10
C GLU A 7 1.38 25.08 -10.27
N LEU A 8 2.05 25.36 -9.15
CA LEU A 8 2.57 24.34 -8.26
C LEU A 8 1.46 23.46 -7.67
N PHE A 9 0.32 24.06 -7.29
CA PHE A 9 -0.84 23.31 -6.82
C PHE A 9 -1.36 22.34 -7.88
N VAL A 10 -1.51 22.81 -9.13
CA VAL A 10 -1.96 21.99 -10.25
C VAL A 10 -0.99 20.84 -10.53
N GLU A 11 0.31 21.09 -10.53
CA GLU A 11 1.33 20.05 -10.72
C GLU A 11 1.32 19.01 -9.60
N LEU A 12 1.25 19.43 -8.34
CA LEU A 12 1.14 18.51 -7.19
C LEU A 12 -0.13 17.67 -7.25
N ARG A 13 -1.24 18.23 -7.74
CA ARG A 13 -2.49 17.48 -7.96
C ARG A 13 -2.34 16.44 -9.07
N LYS A 14 -1.64 16.76 -10.17
CA LYS A 14 -1.33 15.79 -11.23
C LYS A 14 -0.47 14.64 -10.69
N GLU A 15 0.58 14.94 -9.92
CA GLU A 15 1.46 13.93 -9.31
C GLU A 15 0.70 13.04 -8.32
N LEU A 16 -0.20 13.62 -7.53
CA LEU A 16 -1.06 12.88 -6.60
C LEU A 16 -1.99 11.91 -7.34
N LEU A 17 -2.65 12.37 -8.42
CA LEU A 17 -3.53 11.53 -9.23
C LEU A 17 -2.76 10.40 -9.93
N GLU A 18 -1.58 10.69 -10.45
CA GLU A 18 -0.73 9.68 -11.08
C GLU A 18 -0.25 8.65 -10.05
N SER A 19 0.15 9.10 -8.84
CA SER A 19 0.51 8.19 -7.75
C SER A 19 -0.66 7.29 -7.32
N GLN A 20 -1.89 7.82 -7.29
CA GLN A 20 -3.10 7.04 -7.01
C GLN A 20 -3.38 6.01 -8.11
N ARG A 21 -3.23 6.42 -9.37
CA ARG A 21 -3.39 5.55 -10.54
C ARG A 21 -2.39 4.40 -10.51
N ILE A 22 -1.10 4.69 -10.33
CA ILE A 22 -0.04 3.67 -10.26
C ILE A 22 -0.32 2.73 -9.09
N ARG A 23 -0.69 3.23 -7.91
CA ARG A 23 -1.05 2.38 -6.77
C ARG A 23 -2.19 1.41 -7.10
N ALA A 24 -3.24 1.89 -7.77
CA ALA A 24 -4.37 1.03 -8.18
C ALA A 24 -3.94 -0.03 -9.22
N GLN A 25 -3.08 0.34 -10.17
CA GLN A 25 -2.52 -0.60 -11.14
C GLN A 25 -1.67 -1.67 -10.46
N VAL A 26 -0.81 -1.29 -9.52
CA VAL A 26 0.02 -2.23 -8.74
C VAL A 26 -0.85 -3.20 -7.94
N ILE A 27 -1.93 -2.72 -7.31
CA ILE A 27 -2.91 -3.60 -6.63
C ILE A 27 -3.53 -4.59 -7.63
N GLY A 28 -3.95 -4.12 -8.81
CA GLY A 28 -4.51 -5.00 -9.84
C GLY A 28 -3.51 -6.06 -10.32
N ILE A 29 -2.26 -5.67 -10.57
CA ILE A 29 -1.17 -6.57 -10.96
C ILE A 29 -0.92 -7.60 -9.85
N LYS A 30 -0.86 -7.17 -8.58
CA LYS A 30 -0.69 -8.07 -7.44
C LYS A 30 -1.78 -9.14 -7.40
N ILE A 31 -3.04 -8.72 -7.52
CA ILE A 31 -4.19 -9.64 -7.50
C ILE A 31 -4.03 -10.66 -8.62
N THR A 32 -3.86 -10.21 -9.87
CA THR A 32 -3.73 -11.11 -11.03
C THR A 32 -2.52 -12.05 -10.90
N PHE A 33 -1.37 -11.52 -10.51
CA PHE A 33 -0.14 -12.31 -10.40
C PHE A 33 -0.26 -13.38 -9.32
N VAL A 34 -0.65 -13.00 -8.10
CA VAL A 34 -0.73 -13.92 -6.96
C VAL A 34 -1.78 -14.99 -7.21
N THR A 35 -2.98 -14.64 -7.70
CA THR A 35 -4.03 -15.63 -7.97
C THR A 35 -3.64 -16.58 -9.09
N THR A 36 -3.08 -16.06 -10.19
CA THR A 36 -2.66 -16.88 -11.33
C THR A 36 -1.50 -17.80 -10.94
N ALA A 37 -0.48 -17.27 -10.26
CA ALA A 37 0.66 -18.06 -9.81
C ALA A 37 0.22 -19.17 -8.83
N MET A 38 -0.64 -18.85 -7.86
CA MET A 38 -1.20 -19.86 -6.97
C MET A 38 -1.99 -20.92 -7.74
N GLY A 39 -2.88 -20.52 -8.66
CA GLY A 39 -3.68 -21.46 -9.45
C GLY A 39 -2.82 -22.40 -10.29
N VAL A 40 -1.83 -21.87 -11.01
CA VAL A 40 -0.88 -22.67 -11.81
C VAL A 40 -0.06 -23.62 -10.94
N ILE A 41 0.42 -23.15 -9.79
CA ILE A 41 1.21 -23.99 -8.88
C ILE A 41 0.35 -25.11 -8.28
N ILE A 42 -0.87 -24.81 -7.82
CA ILE A 42 -1.80 -25.79 -7.26
C ILE A 42 -2.16 -26.86 -8.30
N GLU A 43 -2.46 -26.45 -9.54
CA GLU A 43 -2.75 -27.38 -10.63
C GLU A 43 -1.55 -28.27 -10.97
N GLY A 44 -0.35 -27.70 -11.07
CA GLY A 44 0.87 -28.48 -11.33
C GLY A 44 1.23 -29.43 -10.17
N ILE A 45 0.94 -29.05 -8.93
CA ILE A 45 1.06 -29.93 -7.76
C ILE A 45 0.07 -31.09 -7.86
N ALA A 46 -1.19 -30.82 -8.23
CA ALA A 46 -2.22 -31.86 -8.40
C ALA A 46 -1.84 -32.89 -9.48
N ARG A 47 -1.06 -32.46 -10.48
CA ARG A 47 -0.50 -33.31 -11.54
C ARG A 47 0.84 -33.97 -11.19
N LEU A 48 1.36 -33.76 -9.98
CA LEU A 48 2.67 -34.23 -9.50
C LEU A 48 3.87 -33.67 -10.32
N GLU A 49 3.66 -32.58 -11.06
CA GLU A 49 4.69 -31.92 -11.85
C GLU A 49 5.50 -30.91 -11.01
N PHE A 50 4.86 -30.34 -9.98
CA PHE A 50 5.43 -29.27 -9.16
C PHE A 50 5.57 -29.64 -7.68
N SER A 51 6.55 -28.99 -7.07
CA SER A 51 6.83 -29.05 -5.64
C SER A 51 5.96 -28.03 -4.87
N PHE A 52 5.45 -28.43 -3.70
CA PHE A 52 4.73 -27.54 -2.78
C PHE A 52 5.58 -26.36 -2.27
N ALA A 53 6.92 -26.46 -2.30
CA ALA A 53 7.81 -25.36 -1.93
C ALA A 53 7.68 -24.15 -2.87
N LEU A 54 7.18 -24.34 -4.10
CA LEU A 54 6.98 -23.25 -5.05
C LEU A 54 5.92 -22.23 -4.59
N LEU A 55 5.04 -22.59 -3.65
CA LEU A 55 4.06 -21.66 -3.05
C LEU A 55 4.72 -20.51 -2.28
N VAL A 56 6.02 -20.62 -1.95
CA VAL A 56 6.80 -19.51 -1.38
C VAL A 56 6.94 -18.35 -2.37
N ILE A 57 6.99 -18.62 -3.67
CA ILE A 57 7.17 -17.60 -4.71
C ILE A 57 6.02 -16.57 -4.71
N PRO A 58 4.74 -16.96 -4.86
CA PRO A 58 3.63 -16.01 -4.80
C PRO A 58 3.51 -15.33 -3.43
N ALA A 59 3.89 -16.00 -2.34
CA ALA A 59 3.88 -15.40 -1.00
C ALA A 59 4.92 -14.26 -0.86
N ILE A 60 6.16 -14.49 -1.29
CA ILE A 60 7.20 -13.46 -1.31
C ILE A 60 6.78 -12.30 -2.23
N ALA A 61 6.31 -12.61 -3.44
CA ALA A 61 5.87 -11.60 -4.38
C ALA A 61 4.73 -10.73 -3.80
N ALA A 62 3.76 -11.33 -3.11
CA ALA A 62 2.67 -10.60 -2.48
C ALA A 62 3.18 -9.55 -1.47
N VAL A 63 4.19 -9.89 -0.66
CA VAL A 63 4.82 -8.95 0.28
C VAL A 63 5.55 -7.82 -0.45
N PHE A 64 6.29 -8.12 -1.52
CA PHE A 64 6.96 -7.06 -2.29
C PHE A 64 5.95 -6.10 -2.96
N PHE A 65 4.83 -6.61 -3.45
CA PHE A 65 3.75 -5.76 -3.92
C PHE A 65 3.19 -4.87 -2.81
N ASP A 66 3.08 -5.37 -1.57
CA ASP A 66 2.65 -4.54 -0.44
C ASP A 66 3.63 -3.40 -0.15
N PHE A 67 4.94 -3.63 -0.23
CA PHE A 67 5.92 -2.55 -0.11
C PHE A 67 5.78 -1.49 -1.20
N LEU A 68 5.51 -1.89 -2.44
CA LEU A 68 5.26 -0.94 -3.53
C LEU A 68 3.99 -0.13 -3.27
N ILE A 69 2.89 -0.80 -2.92
CA ILE A 69 1.60 -0.15 -2.59
C ILE A 69 1.77 0.82 -1.42
N TYR A 70 2.58 0.43 -0.43
CA TYR A 70 2.91 1.25 0.72
C TYR A 70 3.72 2.48 0.33
N SER A 71 4.74 2.33 -0.51
CA SER A 71 5.56 3.43 -1.02
C SER A 71 4.72 4.50 -1.71
N TYR A 72 3.79 4.10 -2.61
CA TYR A 72 2.87 5.05 -3.23
C TYR A 72 1.90 5.66 -2.23
N SER A 73 1.43 4.89 -1.25
CA SER A 73 0.57 5.43 -0.18
C SER A 73 1.28 6.47 0.67
N PHE A 74 2.59 6.33 0.89
CA PHE A 74 3.41 7.33 1.55
C PHE A 74 3.56 8.60 0.69
N SER A 75 3.86 8.46 -0.61
CA SER A 75 3.96 9.60 -1.53
C SER A 75 2.66 10.41 -1.57
N ILE A 76 1.51 9.75 -1.72
CA ILE A 76 0.18 10.39 -1.73
C ILE A 76 -0.06 11.17 -0.43
N LYS A 77 0.27 10.58 0.73
CA LYS A 77 0.11 11.24 2.03
C LYS A 77 1.01 12.46 2.17
N ARG A 78 2.28 12.35 1.73
CA ARG A 78 3.24 13.45 1.77
C ARG A 78 2.79 14.62 0.91
N ILE A 79 2.39 14.36 -0.34
CA ILE A 79 1.88 15.41 -1.24
C ILE A 79 0.61 16.03 -0.64
N GLY A 80 -0.31 15.21 -0.15
CA GLY A 80 -1.54 15.70 0.50
C GLY A 80 -1.27 16.57 1.72
N ALA A 81 -0.31 16.19 2.58
CA ALA A 81 0.08 16.96 3.75
C ALA A 81 0.72 18.30 3.36
N TYR A 82 1.68 18.28 2.44
CA TYR A 82 2.33 19.50 1.95
C TYR A 82 1.33 20.47 1.31
N THR A 83 0.43 19.96 0.46
CA THR A 83 -0.62 20.77 -0.17
C THR A 83 -1.53 21.40 0.89
N ARG A 84 -1.94 20.63 1.90
CA ARG A 84 -2.81 21.09 2.98
C ARG A 84 -2.16 22.16 3.86
N GLU A 85 -0.88 21.97 4.22
CA GLU A 85 -0.20 22.80 5.22
C GLU A 85 0.44 24.05 4.62
N HIS A 86 0.86 24.00 3.35
CA HIS A 86 1.67 25.06 2.75
C HIS A 86 1.00 25.70 1.53
N ILE A 87 0.32 24.92 0.69
CA ILE A 87 -0.20 25.41 -0.60
C ILE A 87 -1.62 25.98 -0.46
N GLU A 88 -2.54 25.26 0.18
CA GLU A 88 -3.92 25.73 0.35
C GLU A 88 -4.02 27.04 1.16
N PRO A 89 -3.29 27.24 2.28
CA PRO A 89 -3.29 28.51 2.99
C PRO A 89 -2.74 29.65 2.13
N ALA A 90 -1.62 29.41 1.44
CA ALA A 90 -1.02 30.41 0.56
C ALA A 90 -1.94 30.81 -0.61
N LEU A 91 -2.72 29.87 -1.16
CA LEU A 91 -3.74 30.15 -2.18
C LEU A 91 -4.93 30.93 -1.62
N ALA A 92 -5.35 30.63 -0.38
CA ALA A 92 -6.43 31.35 0.29
C ALA A 92 -6.05 32.80 0.58
N GLU A 93 -4.84 33.04 1.10
CA GLU A 93 -4.29 34.38 1.32
C GLU A 93 -4.11 35.15 0.01
N SER A 94 -3.78 34.45 -1.08
CA SER A 94 -3.55 35.08 -2.38
C SER A 94 -4.82 35.44 -3.13
N GLY A 95 -6.01 35.03 -2.64
CA GLY A 95 -7.31 35.28 -3.27
C GLY A 95 -7.53 34.55 -4.60
N GLN A 96 -6.73 33.53 -4.91
CA GLN A 96 -6.76 32.81 -6.21
C GLN A 96 -7.61 31.53 -6.18
N VAL A 97 -8.36 31.30 -5.11
CA VAL A 97 -9.21 30.11 -4.98
C VAL A 97 -10.41 30.24 -5.95
N PRO A 98 -10.56 29.35 -6.95
CA PRO A 98 -11.69 29.43 -7.86
C PRO A 98 -13.03 29.26 -7.12
N GLU A 99 -14.08 29.92 -7.61
CA GLU A 99 -15.43 29.72 -7.09
C GLU A 99 -15.81 28.23 -7.14
N GLY A 100 -16.22 27.69 -5.99
CA GLY A 100 -16.58 26.28 -5.83
C GLY A 100 -15.43 25.32 -5.48
N TYR A 101 -14.19 25.80 -5.34
CA TYR A 101 -13.11 24.97 -4.83
C TYR A 101 -13.32 24.64 -3.34
N VAL A 102 -13.45 23.34 -3.03
CA VAL A 102 -13.55 22.85 -1.66
C VAL A 102 -12.15 22.53 -1.17
N GLN A 103 -11.72 23.22 -0.11
CA GLN A 103 -10.46 22.93 0.57
C GLN A 103 -10.41 21.46 0.99
N TRP A 104 -9.24 20.85 0.88
CA TRP A 104 -9.05 19.44 1.16
C TRP A 104 -9.50 19.03 2.57
N GLN A 105 -9.27 19.90 3.57
CA GLN A 105 -9.73 19.68 4.94
C GLN A 105 -11.26 19.58 5.05
N ALA A 106 -11.98 20.47 4.37
CA ALA A 106 -13.45 20.47 4.33
C ALA A 106 -14.02 19.27 3.55
N TYR A 107 -13.26 18.72 2.60
CA TYR A 107 -13.64 17.49 1.91
C TYR A 107 -13.47 16.24 2.81
N LEU A 108 -12.39 16.17 3.59
CA LEU A 108 -12.10 15.02 4.44
C LEU A 108 -13.04 14.86 5.65
N THR A 109 -13.65 15.94 6.12
CA THR A 109 -14.65 15.90 7.21
C THR A 109 -15.98 15.29 6.77
N GLN A 110 -16.17 15.00 5.49
CA GLN A 110 -17.39 14.37 5.00
C GLN A 110 -17.49 12.91 5.48
N PRO A 111 -18.66 12.48 6.00
CA PRO A 111 -18.83 11.16 6.64
C PRO A 111 -18.70 9.95 5.70
N LYS A 112 -18.52 10.15 4.37
CA LYS A 112 -18.47 9.10 3.35
C LYS A 112 -17.08 8.51 3.09
N THR A 113 -16.01 9.03 3.70
CA THR A 113 -14.62 8.74 3.28
C THR A 113 -13.97 7.58 4.07
N ARG A 114 -14.67 6.45 4.27
CA ARG A 114 -14.09 5.27 4.95
C ARG A 114 -13.44 4.29 3.96
N GLN A 115 -12.12 4.40 3.81
CA GLN A 115 -11.26 3.51 2.99
C GLN A 115 -10.92 2.14 3.63
N THR A 116 -11.74 1.62 4.55
CA THR A 116 -11.36 0.42 5.32
C THR A 116 -11.39 -0.85 4.47
N LEU A 117 -12.26 -0.93 3.45
CA LEU A 117 -12.47 -2.15 2.67
C LEU A 117 -11.27 -2.52 1.78
N ALA A 118 -10.68 -1.55 1.10
CA ALA A 118 -9.52 -1.75 0.22
C ALA A 118 -8.28 -2.22 0.99
N LEU A 119 -8.19 -1.78 2.26
CA LEU A 119 -7.12 -2.13 3.17
C LEU A 119 -7.16 -3.61 3.57
N TYR A 120 -8.35 -4.12 3.92
CA TYR A 120 -8.55 -5.53 4.25
C TYR A 120 -8.37 -6.44 3.03
N GLY A 121 -8.81 -6.01 1.84
CA GLY A 121 -8.61 -6.78 0.62
C GLY A 121 -7.14 -7.02 0.30
N ASN A 122 -6.30 -5.98 0.43
CA ASN A 122 -4.88 -6.09 0.11
C ASN A 122 -4.10 -6.98 1.10
N LEU A 123 -4.33 -6.80 2.41
CA LEU A 123 -3.73 -7.62 3.47
C LEU A 123 -4.25 -9.07 3.45
N GLY A 124 -5.53 -9.25 3.12
CA GLY A 124 -6.15 -10.57 3.05
C GLY A 124 -5.48 -11.46 2.01
N LEU A 125 -5.21 -10.94 0.81
CA LEU A 125 -4.55 -11.70 -0.24
C LEU A 125 -3.13 -12.14 0.14
N THR A 126 -2.34 -11.25 0.74
CA THR A 126 -0.99 -11.59 1.23
C THR A 126 -1.04 -12.62 2.34
N SER A 127 -1.98 -12.47 3.27
CA SER A 127 -2.18 -13.42 4.37
C SER A 127 -2.52 -14.81 3.83
N LEU A 128 -3.40 -14.91 2.84
CA LEU A 128 -3.73 -16.19 2.19
C LEU A 128 -2.50 -16.84 1.57
N ALA A 129 -1.73 -16.10 0.78
CA ALA A 129 -0.52 -16.62 0.14
C ALA A 129 0.53 -17.09 1.17
N ILE A 130 0.76 -16.31 2.23
CA ILE A 130 1.70 -16.65 3.31
C ILE A 130 1.24 -17.91 4.06
N VAL A 131 -0.04 -17.99 4.44
CA VAL A 131 -0.57 -19.15 5.17
C VAL A 131 -0.42 -20.42 4.33
N SER A 132 -0.76 -20.38 3.04
CA SER A 132 -0.55 -21.51 2.13
C SER A 132 0.92 -21.93 2.07
N ALA A 133 1.85 -20.98 1.92
CA ALA A 133 3.29 -21.27 1.88
C ALA A 133 3.80 -21.87 3.20
N VAL A 134 3.38 -21.33 4.34
CA VAL A 134 3.78 -21.82 5.67
C VAL A 134 3.30 -23.25 5.90
N VAL A 135 2.03 -23.54 5.61
CA VAL A 135 1.47 -24.90 5.76
C VAL A 135 2.24 -25.88 4.88
N SER A 136 2.51 -25.51 3.63
CA SER A 136 3.28 -26.35 2.71
C SER A 136 4.70 -26.63 3.19
N LEU A 137 5.41 -25.63 3.73
CA LEU A 137 6.78 -25.80 4.23
C LEU A 137 6.85 -26.61 5.52
N VAL A 138 5.90 -26.42 6.45
CA VAL A 138 5.91 -27.09 7.76
C VAL A 138 5.47 -28.55 7.65
N VAL A 139 4.47 -28.84 6.81
CA VAL A 139 3.88 -30.18 6.73
C VAL A 139 4.65 -31.10 5.78
N LEU A 140 5.23 -30.56 4.70
CA LEU A 140 5.68 -31.38 3.56
C LEU A 140 7.20 -31.38 3.32
N TYR A 141 7.99 -30.60 4.08
CA TYR A 141 9.43 -30.43 3.81
C TYR A 141 10.33 -30.71 5.01
N ASP A 142 11.55 -31.15 4.71
CA ASP A 142 12.62 -31.32 5.69
C ASP A 142 12.94 -29.97 6.40
N PRO A 143 13.09 -29.97 7.73
CA PRO A 143 13.45 -28.79 8.52
C PRO A 143 14.63 -27.97 7.96
N LYS A 144 15.63 -28.63 7.35
CA LYS A 144 16.81 -27.95 6.79
C LYS A 144 16.48 -26.99 5.65
N ILE A 145 15.43 -27.30 4.88
CA ILE A 145 14.96 -26.47 3.76
C ILE A 145 13.85 -25.53 4.23
N SER A 146 12.94 -26.00 5.09
CA SER A 146 11.81 -25.20 5.53
C SER A 146 12.19 -24.07 6.49
N ILE A 147 13.12 -24.27 7.42
CA ILE A 147 13.55 -23.23 8.39
C ILE A 147 14.04 -21.94 7.70
N PRO A 148 15.00 -21.96 6.75
CA PRO A 148 15.47 -20.73 6.12
C PRO A 148 14.35 -20.03 5.32
N LEU A 149 13.48 -20.77 4.64
CA LEU A 149 12.36 -20.20 3.89
C LEU A 149 11.29 -19.60 4.81
N LEU A 150 10.99 -20.25 5.94
CA LEU A 150 10.10 -19.73 6.97
C LEU A 150 10.68 -18.47 7.63
N LEU A 151 12.00 -18.41 7.85
CA LEU A 151 12.66 -17.20 8.36
C LEU A 151 12.50 -16.04 7.37
N VAL A 152 12.74 -16.27 6.08
CA VAL A 152 12.54 -15.24 5.04
C VAL A 152 11.08 -14.78 5.02
N LEU A 153 10.12 -15.71 4.96
CA LEU A 153 8.69 -15.38 4.99
C LEU A 153 8.28 -14.64 6.27
N GLY A 154 8.79 -15.06 7.42
CA GLY A 154 8.52 -14.44 8.71
C GLY A 154 9.07 -13.01 8.79
N LEU A 155 10.30 -12.78 8.32
CA LEU A 155 10.88 -11.45 8.23
C LEU A 155 10.11 -10.55 7.26
N SER A 156 9.77 -11.07 6.08
CA SER A 156 8.96 -10.37 5.09
C SER A 156 7.58 -9.99 5.65
N ALA A 157 6.89 -10.91 6.30
CA ALA A 157 5.59 -10.65 6.93
C ALA A 157 5.69 -9.64 8.09
N ALA A 158 6.74 -9.76 8.91
CA ALA A 158 6.97 -8.81 10.00
C ALA A 158 7.22 -7.39 9.47
N LEU A 159 8.02 -7.26 8.40
CA LEU A 159 8.25 -5.98 7.73
C LEU A 159 6.95 -5.41 7.15
N ASP A 160 6.10 -6.23 6.54
CA ASP A 160 4.80 -5.79 6.02
C ASP A 160 3.89 -5.27 7.14
N VAL A 161 3.80 -6.00 8.26
CA VAL A 161 3.03 -5.57 9.44
C VAL A 161 3.60 -4.30 10.06
N ILE A 162 4.93 -4.15 10.13
CA ILE A 162 5.59 -2.94 10.64
C ILE A 162 5.31 -1.75 9.71
N ALA A 163 5.47 -1.93 8.40
CA ALA A 163 5.15 -0.92 7.40
C ALA A 163 3.69 -0.48 7.54
N TYR A 164 2.76 -1.43 7.74
CA TYR A 164 1.36 -1.13 7.97
C TYR A 164 1.09 -0.34 9.27
N ARG A 165 1.83 -0.62 10.36
CA ARG A 165 1.67 0.07 11.65
C ARG A 165 2.34 1.44 11.70
N THR A 166 3.38 1.67 10.90
CA THR A 166 4.19 2.90 10.94
C THR A 166 3.42 4.19 10.62
N PRO A 167 2.52 4.27 9.61
CA PRO A 167 1.71 5.46 9.35
C PRO A 167 0.76 5.80 10.48
N ARG A 168 0.31 4.81 11.26
CA ARG A 168 -0.51 5.02 12.45
C ARG A 168 0.28 5.71 13.57
N ARG A 169 1.59 5.46 13.65
CA ARG A 169 2.50 6.13 14.59
C ARG A 169 2.93 7.50 14.10
N LEU A 170 3.29 7.63 12.83
CA LEU A 170 3.63 8.93 12.24
C LEU A 170 2.42 9.87 12.30
N GLY A 171 1.22 9.41 11.91
CA GLY A 171 0.00 10.23 12.01
C GLY A 171 -0.31 10.72 13.44
N LYS A 172 0.04 9.94 14.47
CA LYS A 172 -0.03 10.39 15.87
C LYS A 172 1.06 11.40 16.22
N LEU A 173 2.31 11.16 15.81
CA LEU A 173 3.41 12.09 15.99
C LEU A 173 3.14 13.46 15.35
N TRP A 174 2.51 13.50 14.17
CA TRP A 174 2.09 14.76 13.54
C TRP A 174 0.93 15.43 14.28
N GLN A 175 -0.05 14.67 14.79
CA GLN A 175 -1.11 15.21 15.64
C GLN A 175 -0.61 15.77 16.98
N ASP A 176 0.46 15.19 17.53
CA ASP A 176 1.07 15.64 18.78
C ASP A 176 1.99 16.88 18.56
N VAL A 177 2.49 17.11 17.34
CA VAL A 177 3.28 18.31 16.98
C VAL A 177 2.38 19.52 16.71
N ASP A 178 1.17 19.31 16.18
CA ASP A 178 0.18 20.37 15.90
C ASP A 178 -0.66 20.76 17.15
N GLY A 179 -0.37 20.19 18.31
CA GLY A 179 -1.06 20.44 19.59
C GLY A 179 -0.50 21.60 20.44
N HIS A 180 0.36 22.45 19.87
CA HIS A 180 0.95 23.62 20.51
C HIS A 180 0.80 24.89 19.66
#